data_AF-A0A2V6QEF9-F1
#
_entry.id   AF-A0A2V6QEF9-F1
#
_cell.length_a   1.000
_cell.length_b   1.000
_cell.length_c   1.000
_cell.angle_alpha   90.00
_cell.angle_beta   90.00
_cell.angle_gamma   90.00
#
_symmetry.space_group_name_H-M   'P 1'
#
loop_
_entity.id
_entity.type
_entity.pdbx_description
1 polymer ?
#
loop_
_entity_poly.entity_id
_entity_poly.type
_entity_poly.pdbx_seq_one_letter_code
_entity_poly.pdbx_strand_id
1 'polypeptide(L)'
;MDEDCGLLIEGFDSSPFFMTTHNPPYYVDLFEAQGLRKARDLWAYHLEPTQGHVARLAPLADRVLRRMPGLVVRPIRKRDFNGEVARMKEIYNAS
;
A
#
# COMPACT_ATOMS: atom_id res chain seq x y z
N MET A 1 10.47 8.73 2.51
CA MET A 1 10.56 7.64 1.52
C MET A 1 11.21 6.48 2.25
N ASP A 2 10.40 5.74 3.01
CA ASP A 2 10.83 4.56 3.79
C ASP A 2 10.40 3.25 3.08
N GLU A 3 9.89 3.35 1.85
CA GLU A 3 9.11 2.31 1.16
C GLU A 3 9.94 1.06 0.81
N ASP A 4 11.27 1.23 0.69
CA ASP A 4 12.21 0.15 0.42
C ASP A 4 13.12 -0.15 1.63
N CYS A 5 12.93 0.53 2.77
CA CYS A 5 13.78 0.38 3.94
C CYS A 5 13.05 -0.36 5.06
N GLY A 6 13.67 -1.43 5.56
CA GLY A 6 13.09 -2.28 6.60
C GLY A 6 13.27 -3.76 6.32
N LEU A 7 12.85 -4.56 7.29
CA LEU A 7 12.84 -6.01 7.24
C LEU A 7 11.50 -6.47 7.78
N LEU A 8 10.92 -7.48 7.14
CA LEU A 8 9.89 -8.28 7.76
C LEU A 8 10.53 -9.08 8.90
N ILE A 9 10.08 -8.80 10.13
CA ILE A 9 10.54 -9.47 11.35
C ILE A 9 9.45 -10.33 11.99
N GLU A 10 8.17 -10.09 11.66
CA GLU A 10 6.99 -10.78 12.17
C GLU A 10 5.93 -10.90 11.06
N GLY A 11 5.06 -11.92 11.10
CA GLY A 11 3.96 -12.10 10.12
C GLY A 11 4.36 -12.79 8.81
N PHE A 12 5.36 -13.68 8.84
CA PHE A 12 5.85 -14.45 7.68
C PHE A 12 4.83 -15.42 7.06
N ASP A 13 3.72 -15.67 7.75
CA ASP A 13 2.57 -16.47 7.28
C ASP A 13 1.62 -15.68 6.38
N SER A 14 1.78 -14.35 6.28
CA SER A 14 0.99 -13.49 5.42
C SER A 14 1.54 -13.37 4.00
N SER A 15 0.69 -12.96 3.04
CA SER A 15 1.16 -12.56 1.72
C SER A 15 1.84 -11.18 1.76
N PRO A 16 2.73 -10.84 0.80
CA PRO A 16 3.36 -9.52 0.73
C PRO A 16 2.33 -8.39 0.66
N PHE A 17 2.50 -7.34 1.47
CA PHE A 17 1.68 -6.13 1.41
C PHE A 17 2.30 -5.11 0.47
N PHE A 18 1.44 -4.32 -0.18
CA PHE A 18 1.87 -3.29 -1.11
C PHE A 18 2.78 -2.27 -0.41
N MET A 19 3.90 -1.92 -1.06
CA MET A 19 4.91 -0.97 -0.55
C MET A 19 5.54 -1.35 0.80
N THR A 20 5.70 -2.66 1.06
CA THR A 20 6.43 -3.18 2.23
C THR A 20 7.39 -4.28 1.81
N THR A 21 8.51 -4.42 2.52
CA THR A 21 9.47 -5.52 2.31
C THR A 21 8.91 -6.85 2.80
N HIS A 22 9.13 -7.92 2.02
CA HIS A 22 8.76 -9.29 2.37
C HIS A 22 9.95 -10.23 2.12
N ASN A 23 10.90 -10.24 3.05
CA ASN A 23 12.14 -11.02 3.00
C ASN A 23 12.01 -12.36 3.76
N PRO A 24 12.90 -13.34 3.48
CA PRO A 24 13.01 -14.54 4.30
C PRO A 24 13.36 -14.24 5.77
N PRO A 25 12.95 -15.09 6.73
CA PRO A 25 13.20 -14.87 8.16
C PRO A 25 14.68 -14.75 8.54
N TYR A 26 15.56 -15.50 7.87
CA TYR A 26 16.99 -15.53 8.21
C TYR A 26 17.72 -14.20 7.99
N TYR A 27 17.11 -13.25 7.26
CA TYR A 27 17.70 -11.92 7.11
C TYR A 27 17.79 -11.16 8.45
N VAL A 28 16.88 -11.44 9.39
CA VAL A 28 16.94 -10.85 10.73
C VAL A 28 18.24 -11.24 11.41
N ASP A 29 18.57 -12.54 11.40
CA ASP A 29 19.81 -13.07 11.98
C ASP A 29 21.05 -12.47 11.33
N LEU A 30 21.05 -12.32 9.99
CA LEU A 30 22.16 -11.70 9.26
C LEU A 30 22.40 -10.26 9.69
N PHE A 31 21.34 -9.49 9.93
CA PHE A 31 21.45 -8.10 10.33
C PHE A 31 21.91 -7.98 11.80
N GLU A 32 21.34 -8.77 12.69
CA GLU A 32 21.75 -8.80 14.10
C GLU A 32 23.20 -9.27 14.27
N ALA A 33 23.66 -10.24 13.46
CA ALA A 33 25.05 -10.69 13.44
C ALA A 33 26.05 -9.59 13.02
N GLN A 34 25.60 -8.58 12.26
CA GLN A 34 26.40 -7.39 11.93
C GLN A 34 26.31 -6.29 13.01
N GLY A 35 25.67 -6.57 14.15
CA GLY A 35 25.50 -5.62 15.26
C GLY A 35 24.40 -4.58 15.02
N LEU A 36 23.60 -4.74 13.96
CA LEU A 36 22.44 -3.87 13.71
C LEU A 36 21.36 -4.16 14.75
N ARG A 37 20.62 -3.11 15.12
CA ARG A 37 19.53 -3.20 16.08
C ARG A 37 18.30 -2.52 15.51
N LYS A 38 17.13 -2.97 15.97
CA LYS A 38 15.84 -2.39 15.61
C LYS A 38 15.83 -0.88 15.88
N ALA A 39 15.56 -0.09 14.84
CA ALA A 39 15.45 1.37 14.94
C ALA A 39 14.01 1.85 15.16
N ARG A 40 13.04 1.26 14.43
CA ARG A 40 11.60 1.57 14.50
C ARG A 40 10.78 0.39 13.99
N ASP A 41 9.50 0.39 14.33
CA ASP A 41 8.49 -0.49 13.74
C ASP A 41 7.83 0.14 12.52
N LEU A 42 7.56 -0.70 11.53
CA LEU A 42 6.74 -0.38 10.35
C LEU A 42 5.59 -1.38 10.31
N TRP A 43 4.35 -0.90 10.33
CA TRP A 43 3.16 -1.74 10.38
C TRP A 43 2.56 -1.91 8.99
N ALA A 44 2.31 -3.16 8.61
CA ALA A 44 1.43 -3.48 7.48
C ALA A 44 -0.02 -3.60 8.00
N TYR A 45 -0.93 -2.80 7.44
CA TYR A 45 -2.33 -2.84 7.84
C TYR A 45 -3.13 -3.78 6.94
N HIS A 46 -3.67 -4.85 7.53
CA HIS A 46 -4.66 -5.71 6.90
C HIS A 46 -6.05 -5.33 7.37
N LEU A 47 -6.92 -4.95 6.43
CA LEU A 47 -8.31 -4.59 6.73
C LEU A 47 -9.25 -5.40 5.85
N GLU A 48 -10.09 -6.22 6.50
CA GLU A 48 -11.23 -6.84 5.84
C GLU A 48 -12.41 -5.84 5.83
N PRO A 49 -12.93 -5.49 4.64
CA PRO A 49 -14.08 -4.59 4.55
C PRO A 49 -15.32 -5.24 5.18
N THR A 50 -15.89 -4.59 6.19
CA THR A 50 -17.18 -5.01 6.78
C THR A 50 -18.27 -4.05 6.31
N GLN A 51 -19.54 -4.47 6.42
CA GLN A 51 -20.66 -3.58 6.14
C GLN A 51 -20.64 -2.32 7.01
N GLY A 52 -20.20 -2.43 8.27
CA GLY A 52 -20.04 -1.28 9.17
C GLY A 52 -18.97 -0.29 8.70
N HIS A 53 -17.83 -0.79 8.18
CA HIS A 53 -16.78 0.06 7.60
C HIS A 53 -17.30 0.88 6.41
N VAL A 54 -18.03 0.24 5.51
CA VAL A 54 -18.61 0.90 4.32
C VAL A 54 -19.65 1.94 4.72
N ALA A 55 -20.56 1.59 5.63
CA ALA A 55 -21.60 2.51 6.10
C ALA A 55 -21.01 3.78 6.72
N ARG A 56 -19.90 3.65 7.47
CA ARG A 56 -19.21 4.80 8.08
C ARG A 56 -18.55 5.72 7.04
N LEU A 57 -18.11 5.16 5.91
CA LEU A 57 -17.44 5.91 4.83
C LEU A 57 -18.42 6.55 3.83
N ALA A 58 -19.64 6.02 3.72
CA ALA A 58 -20.63 6.50 2.74
C ALA A 58 -20.89 8.02 2.80
N PRO A 59 -21.08 8.67 3.97
CA PRO A 59 -21.30 10.11 4.02
C PRO A 59 -20.12 10.95 3.52
N LEU A 60 -18.89 10.43 3.70
CA LEU A 60 -17.68 11.07 3.18
C LEU A 60 -17.61 10.94 1.66
N ALA A 61 -17.87 9.74 1.13
CA ALA A 61 -17.92 9.50 -0.31
C ALA A 61 -18.93 10.43 -0.99
N ASP A 62 -20.13 10.55 -0.46
CA ASP A 62 -21.16 11.45 -0.98
C ASP A 62 -20.71 12.92 -1.01
N ARG A 63 -19.99 13.35 0.03
CA ARG A 63 -19.47 14.73 0.12
C ARG A 63 -18.40 14.98 -0.96
N VAL A 64 -17.52 14.00 -1.19
CA VAL A 64 -16.49 14.08 -2.22
C VAL A 64 -17.14 14.16 -3.60
N LEU A 65 -18.12 13.29 -3.89
CA LEU A 65 -18.82 13.27 -5.18
C LEU A 65 -19.60 14.56 -5.45
N ARG A 66 -20.23 15.16 -4.43
CA ARG A 66 -20.88 16.49 -4.59
C ARG A 66 -19.89 17.60 -4.92
N ARG A 67 -18.69 17.57 -4.33
CA ARG A 67 -17.65 18.57 -4.58
C ARG A 67 -16.94 18.36 -5.92
N MET A 68 -16.89 17.11 -6.39
CA MET A 68 -16.18 16.71 -7.60
C MET A 68 -17.09 15.87 -8.49
N PRO A 69 -18.09 16.47 -9.16
CA PRO A 69 -19.08 15.74 -9.96
C PRO A 69 -18.48 14.97 -11.15
N GLY A 70 -17.26 15.32 -11.59
CA GLY A 70 -16.52 14.60 -12.63
C GLY A 70 -15.59 13.49 -12.11
N LEU A 71 -15.55 13.23 -10.80
CA LEU A 71 -14.69 12.19 -10.24
C LEU A 71 -15.25 10.80 -10.59
N VAL A 72 -14.46 10.00 -11.29
CA VAL A 72 -14.81 8.63 -11.67
C VAL A 72 -13.80 7.65 -11.09
N VAL A 73 -14.29 6.69 -10.32
CA VAL A 73 -13.51 5.52 -9.91
C VAL A 73 -13.79 4.40 -10.90
N ARG A 74 -12.75 3.88 -11.54
CA ARG A 74 -12.86 2.81 -12.54
C ARG A 74 -11.74 1.77 -12.38
N PRO A 75 -11.99 0.51 -12.76
CA PRO A 75 -10.92 -0.48 -12.82
C PRO A 75 -9.88 -0.13 -13.89
N ILE A 76 -8.69 -0.67 -13.72
CA ILE A 76 -7.60 -0.61 -14.71
C ILE A 76 -8.03 -1.39 -15.96
N ARG A 77 -7.92 -0.76 -17.14
CA ARG A 77 -8.21 -1.43 -18.41
C ARG A 77 -7.02 -2.27 -18.84
N LYS A 78 -7.01 -3.56 -18.44
CA LYS A 78 -5.90 -4.50 -18.74
C LYS A 78 -5.55 -4.59 -20.24
N ARG A 79 -6.54 -4.46 -21.14
CA ARG A 79 -6.33 -4.42 -22.60
C ARG A 79 -5.55 -3.21 -23.12
N ASP A 80 -5.49 -2.14 -22.34
CA ASP A 80 -4.75 -0.90 -22.60
C ASP A 80 -3.72 -0.67 -21.49
N PHE A 81 -2.97 -1.71 -21.13
CA PHE A 81 -2.04 -1.65 -20.00
C PHE A 81 -1.00 -0.53 -20.15
N ASN A 82 -0.40 -0.40 -21.33
CA ASN A 82 0.62 0.62 -21.60
C ASN A 82 0.04 2.04 -21.45
N GLY A 83 -1.19 2.28 -21.92
CA GLY A 83 -1.86 3.55 -21.74
C GLY A 83 -2.18 3.86 -20.28
N GLU A 84 -2.56 2.85 -19.47
CA GLU A 84 -2.78 3.02 -18.03
C GLU A 84 -1.47 3.39 -17.31
N VAL A 85 -0.37 2.70 -17.63
CA VAL A 85 0.95 2.99 -17.05
C VAL A 85 1.42 4.41 -17.42
N ALA A 86 1.23 4.85 -18.66
CA ALA A 86 1.60 6.20 -19.08
C ALA A 86 0.84 7.27 -18.28
N ARG A 87 -0.48 7.12 -18.11
CA ARG A 87 -1.31 8.02 -17.30
C ARG A 87 -0.89 8.04 -15.82
N MET A 88 -0.57 6.88 -15.25
CA MET A 88 -0.09 6.80 -13.86
C MET A 88 1.26 7.50 -13.67
N LYS A 89 2.20 7.32 -14.62
CA LYS A 89 3.51 7.98 -14.60
C LYS A 89 3.39 9.50 -14.70
N GLU A 90 2.48 10.00 -15.54
CA GLU A 90 2.21 11.43 -15.68
C GLU A 90 1.79 12.05 -14.34
N ILE A 91 0.85 11.41 -13.63
CA ILE A 91 0.38 11.87 -12.32
C ILE A 91 1.51 11.82 -11.29
N TYR A 92 2.27 10.72 -11.24
CA TYR A 92 3.39 10.56 -10.30
C TYR A 92 4.46 11.64 -10.47
N ASN A 93 4.83 11.95 -11.72
CA ASN A 93 5.86 12.95 -12.02
C ASN A 93 5.37 14.41 -11.90
N ALA A 94 4.06 14.64 -11.73
CA ALA A 94 3.48 15.96 -11.55
C ALA A 94 3.42 16.41 -10.08
N SER A 95 3.85 15.55 -9.14
CA SER A 95 3.93 15.79 -7.70
C SER A 95 5.39 15.84 -7.24
#